data_AF-A0A5C7P9Z8-F1
#
_entry.id   AF-A0A5C7P9Z8-F1
#
_cell.length_a   1.000
_cell.length_b   1.000
_cell.length_c   1.000
_cell.angle_alpha   90.00
_cell.angle_beta   90.00
_cell.angle_gamma   90.00
#
_symmetry.space_group_name_H-M   'P 1'
#
loop_
_entity.id
_entity.type
_entity.pdbx_description
1 polymer ?
#
loop_
_entity_poly.entity_id
_entity_poly.type
_entity_poly.pdbx_seq_one_letter_code
_entity_poly.pdbx_strand_id
1 'polypeptide(L)'
;MTRIAYYDAGIQDFLATDETAVLGELTLRHGFALEHQQKHAWQRQIQLLRRHLSPTIEGRIYFEFSIPRMGKRVDVVIVAMGVIFVIEFKVGAHSFDSHAIDQVYDYALDLKNFHRGSHRLPIVPILIPTEAVPHPVTAIQWAPDQVAEPICISPADLPQTIAFAVGQRLAPSIDAFAWSQSGYQPTPTIVEAALALYRQHDVKEITRSEAGADNLGLTAARIEQIIEHSKANSRKAICFITGVPGAGKTLAGLNIATSRAESHSDEHAVFLSGNGPLVDVLREALARDKAEREGIPRSKAYREVSTFVQNIHHFRDEALENDNPPIEKVVVFDEAQRAWNREMASKFMQQKRGHAAFDISEPAFLLSAMDRHPVWCVLICLVG
;
A
#
# COMPACT_ATOMS: atom_id res chain seq x y z
N MET A 1 9.48 -11.24 -12.81
CA MET A 1 9.47 -10.05 -11.94
C MET A 1 8.09 -9.45 -12.06
N THR A 2 7.27 -9.56 -11.01
CA THR A 2 6.06 -8.73 -10.89
C THR A 2 6.53 -7.28 -10.82
N ARG A 3 5.98 -6.45 -11.69
CA ARG A 3 6.24 -5.01 -11.68
C ARG A 3 5.10 -4.34 -10.94
N ILE A 4 5.41 -3.23 -10.28
CA ILE A 4 4.42 -2.39 -9.58
C ILE A 4 3.23 -2.01 -10.48
N ALA A 5 3.42 -1.97 -11.81
CA ALA A 5 2.37 -1.78 -12.81
C ALA A 5 2.31 -2.94 -13.83
N TYR A 6 1.12 -3.23 -14.36
CA TYR A 6 0.96 -4.25 -15.41
C TYR A 6 1.49 -3.79 -16.77
N TYR A 7 1.47 -2.48 -17.02
CA TYR A 7 2.14 -1.87 -18.16
C TYR A 7 2.75 -0.55 -17.72
N ASP A 8 3.94 -0.24 -18.24
CA ASP A 8 4.60 1.04 -18.03
C ASP A 8 5.41 1.44 -19.26
N ALA A 9 5.33 2.70 -19.67
CA ALA A 9 6.08 3.23 -20.80
C ALA A 9 6.19 4.76 -20.74
N GLY A 10 7.17 5.32 -21.45
CA GLY A 10 7.16 6.76 -21.75
C GLY A 10 5.87 7.11 -22.50
N ILE A 11 5.33 8.31 -22.29
CA ILE A 11 4.05 8.72 -22.93
C ILE A 11 4.15 8.61 -24.45
N GLN A 12 5.26 9.04 -25.05
CA GLN A 12 5.50 8.95 -26.49
C GLN A 12 5.54 7.49 -26.97
N ASP A 13 6.20 6.61 -26.22
CA ASP A 13 6.28 5.17 -26.55
C ASP A 13 4.91 4.52 -26.45
N PHE A 14 4.12 4.84 -25.43
CA PHE A 14 2.74 4.37 -25.30
C PHE A 14 1.86 4.82 -26.48
N LEU A 15 1.99 6.08 -26.92
CA LEU A 15 1.28 6.61 -28.08
C LEU A 15 1.74 5.99 -29.41
N ALA A 16 2.98 5.51 -29.49
CA ALA A 16 3.50 4.79 -30.65
C ALA A 16 3.17 3.28 -30.66
N THR A 17 2.94 2.67 -29.49
CA THR A 17 2.74 1.23 -29.33
C THR A 17 1.32 0.80 -29.73
N ASP A 18 1.18 -0.25 -30.54
CA ASP A 18 -0.13 -0.76 -30.95
C ASP A 18 -1.03 -1.13 -29.74
N GLU A 19 -2.34 -0.86 -29.85
CA GLU A 19 -3.31 -1.12 -28.77
C GLU A 19 -3.32 -2.57 -28.32
N THR A 20 -3.17 -3.51 -29.27
CA THR A 20 -3.17 -4.94 -28.98
C THR A 20 -1.88 -5.38 -28.28
N ALA A 21 -0.76 -4.69 -28.53
CA ALA A 21 0.49 -4.94 -27.83
C ALA A 21 0.42 -4.47 -26.37
N VAL A 22 -0.11 -3.26 -26.12
CA VAL A 22 -0.35 -2.77 -24.75
C VAL A 22 -1.30 -3.71 -24.00
N LEU A 23 -2.42 -4.08 -24.63
CA LEU A 23 -3.36 -5.05 -24.05
C LEU A 23 -2.66 -6.39 -23.77
N GLY A 24 -1.83 -6.87 -24.70
CA GLY A 24 -1.02 -8.08 -24.52
C GLY A 24 -0.19 -8.05 -23.25
N GLU A 25 0.54 -6.96 -23.00
CA GLU A 25 1.30 -6.79 -21.76
C GLU A 25 0.43 -6.80 -20.50
N LEU A 26 -0.71 -6.11 -20.51
CA LEU A 26 -1.67 -6.14 -19.40
C LEU A 26 -2.15 -7.57 -19.14
N THR A 27 -2.54 -8.30 -20.18
CA THR A 27 -3.04 -9.67 -20.04
C THR A 27 -1.97 -10.64 -19.53
N LEU A 28 -0.70 -10.45 -19.92
CA LEU A 28 0.41 -11.29 -19.47
C LEU A 28 0.70 -11.13 -17.97
N ARG A 29 0.44 -9.95 -17.41
CA ARG A 29 0.69 -9.64 -15.99
C ARG A 29 -0.54 -9.75 -15.11
N HIS A 30 -1.73 -9.95 -15.69
CA HIS A 30 -2.95 -10.22 -14.94
C HIS A 30 -2.93 -11.62 -14.34
N GLY A 31 -2.84 -11.71 -13.01
CA GLY A 31 -2.71 -12.99 -12.28
C GLY A 31 -4.01 -13.79 -12.11
N PHE A 32 -5.13 -13.33 -12.69
CA PHE A 32 -6.46 -13.92 -12.52
C PHE A 32 -7.10 -14.27 -13.86
N ALA A 33 -8.24 -14.97 -13.80
CA ALA A 33 -9.06 -15.15 -14.99
C ALA A 33 -9.41 -13.77 -15.57
N LEU A 34 -9.14 -13.58 -16.86
CA LEU A 34 -9.43 -12.32 -17.54
C LEU A 34 -10.90 -12.30 -17.96
N GLU A 35 -11.70 -11.56 -17.21
CA GLU A 35 -13.11 -11.36 -17.53
C GLU A 35 -13.30 -10.45 -18.75
N HIS A 36 -14.40 -10.66 -19.49
CA HIS A 36 -14.73 -9.83 -20.66
C HIS A 36 -14.85 -8.34 -20.31
N GLN A 37 -15.41 -8.03 -19.14
CA GLN A 37 -15.56 -6.66 -18.66
C GLN A 37 -14.20 -6.00 -18.42
N GLN A 38 -13.26 -6.69 -17.78
CA GLN A 38 -11.90 -6.17 -17.56
C GLN A 38 -11.17 -5.94 -18.88
N LYS A 39 -11.24 -6.92 -19.80
CA LYS A 39 -10.64 -6.77 -21.13
C LYS A 39 -11.20 -5.57 -21.88
N HIS A 40 -12.52 -5.40 -21.89
CA HIS A 40 -13.19 -4.28 -22.53
C HIS A 40 -12.81 -2.94 -21.86
N ALA A 41 -12.70 -2.93 -20.53
CA ALA A 41 -12.29 -1.74 -19.80
C ALA A 41 -10.89 -1.28 -20.21
N TRP A 42 -9.90 -2.19 -20.22
CA TRP A 42 -8.55 -1.88 -20.68
C TRP A 42 -8.51 -1.39 -22.12
N GLN A 43 -9.23 -2.07 -23.04
CA GLN A 43 -9.30 -1.64 -24.44
C GLN A 43 -9.83 -0.20 -24.54
N ARG A 44 -10.90 0.12 -23.82
CA ARG A 44 -11.49 1.46 -23.83
C ARG A 44 -10.56 2.51 -23.24
N GLN A 45 -9.90 2.21 -22.12
CA GLN A 45 -8.92 3.09 -21.48
C GLN A 45 -7.74 3.38 -22.41
N ILE A 46 -7.15 2.35 -23.02
CA ILE A 46 -6.03 2.48 -23.99
C ILE A 46 -6.43 3.39 -25.15
N GLN A 47 -7.60 3.14 -25.77
CA GLN A 47 -8.11 3.93 -26.89
C GLN A 47 -8.31 5.40 -26.53
N LEU A 48 -8.92 5.67 -25.37
CA LEU A 48 -9.17 7.04 -24.92
C LEU A 48 -7.86 7.78 -24.64
N LEU A 49 -6.92 7.15 -23.96
CA LEU A 49 -5.62 7.75 -23.65
C LEU A 49 -4.81 7.99 -24.93
N ARG A 50 -4.78 7.05 -25.88
CA ARG A 50 -4.10 7.26 -27.16
C ARG A 50 -4.73 8.36 -28.01
N ARG A 51 -6.05 8.50 -27.95
CA ARG A 51 -6.78 9.52 -28.71
C ARG A 51 -6.60 10.93 -28.14
N HIS A 52 -6.63 11.06 -26.81
CA HIS A 52 -6.70 12.37 -26.17
C HIS A 52 -5.35 12.84 -25.65
N LEU A 53 -4.49 11.98 -25.10
CA LEU A 53 -3.24 12.41 -24.48
C LEU A 53 -2.31 13.10 -25.49
N SER A 54 -1.80 14.28 -25.14
CA SER A 54 -0.94 15.04 -26.04
C SER A 54 0.46 14.43 -26.13
N PRO A 55 1.05 14.26 -27.33
CA PRO A 55 2.42 13.77 -27.50
C PRO A 55 3.48 14.73 -26.94
N THR A 56 3.11 15.98 -26.68
CA THR A 56 3.99 17.00 -26.08
C THR A 56 4.15 16.85 -24.57
N ILE A 57 3.34 16.00 -23.92
CA ILE A 57 3.46 15.74 -22.49
C ILE A 57 4.63 14.79 -22.31
N GLU A 58 5.71 15.28 -21.71
CA GLU A 58 6.83 14.44 -21.28
C GLU A 58 6.51 13.82 -19.92
N GLY A 59 6.67 12.51 -19.85
CA GLY A 59 6.34 11.75 -18.66
C GLY A 59 6.25 10.26 -18.93
N ARG A 60 5.78 9.53 -17.92
CA ARG A 60 5.60 8.08 -17.97
C ARG A 60 4.18 7.73 -17.54
N ILE A 61 3.61 6.73 -18.20
CA ILE A 61 2.28 6.20 -17.90
C ILE A 61 2.42 4.80 -17.31
N TYR A 62 1.56 4.50 -16.34
CA TYR A 62 1.46 3.21 -15.66
C TYR A 62 0.01 2.77 -15.69
N PHE A 63 -0.25 1.54 -16.10
CA PHE A 63 -1.58 0.92 -15.99
C PHE A 63 -1.57 -0.11 -14.87
N GLU A 64 -2.69 -0.22 -14.15
CA GLU A 64 -2.87 -1.15 -13.05
C GLU A 64 -1.75 -0.99 -12.01
N PHE A 65 -1.51 0.25 -11.58
CA PHE A 65 -0.43 0.58 -10.66
C PHE A 65 -0.79 0.14 -9.24
N SER A 66 -0.03 -0.78 -8.67
CA SER A 66 -0.18 -1.27 -7.31
C SER A 66 0.28 -0.22 -6.31
N ILE A 67 -0.61 0.15 -5.38
CA ILE A 67 -0.22 0.97 -4.24
C ILE A 67 0.43 0.05 -3.21
N PRO A 68 1.71 0.27 -2.85
CA PRO A 68 2.44 -0.64 -1.97
C PRO A 68 1.69 -0.91 -0.67
N ARG A 69 1.55 -2.20 -0.35
CA ARG A 69 0.92 -2.75 0.86
C ARG A 69 -0.56 -2.42 1.14
N MET A 70 -1.21 -1.68 0.26
CA MET A 70 -2.63 -1.33 0.38
C MET A 70 -3.57 -2.36 -0.27
N GLY A 71 -3.04 -3.29 -1.08
CA GLY A 71 -3.86 -4.27 -1.80
C GLY A 71 -4.78 -3.63 -2.86
N LYS A 72 -4.46 -2.40 -3.27
CA LYS A 72 -5.21 -1.58 -4.22
C LYS A 72 -4.41 -1.35 -5.48
N ARG A 73 -5.09 -1.31 -6.63
CA ARG A 73 -4.50 -0.89 -7.91
C ARG A 73 -5.26 0.32 -8.45
N VAL A 74 -4.52 1.29 -8.97
CA VAL A 74 -5.05 2.43 -9.71
C VAL A 74 -5.11 2.04 -11.18
N ASP A 75 -6.23 2.33 -11.85
CA ASP A 75 -6.40 2.08 -13.28
C ASP A 75 -5.22 2.64 -14.09
N VAL A 76 -4.95 3.95 -13.95
CA VAL A 76 -3.84 4.61 -14.61
C VAL A 76 -3.18 5.65 -13.71
N VAL A 77 -1.84 5.65 -13.69
CA VAL A 77 -1.04 6.74 -13.12
C VAL A 77 -0.20 7.38 -14.22
N ILE A 78 -0.24 8.71 -14.32
CA ILE A 78 0.67 9.47 -15.18
C ILE A 78 1.59 10.29 -14.29
N VAL A 79 2.90 10.22 -14.56
CA VAL A 79 3.91 11.01 -13.88
C VAL A 79 4.53 11.95 -14.91
N ALA A 80 4.22 13.24 -14.80
CA ALA A 80 4.64 14.25 -15.78
C ALA A 80 5.02 15.55 -15.07
N MET A 81 6.20 16.09 -15.42
CA MET A 81 6.68 17.40 -14.92
C MET A 81 6.62 17.57 -13.40
N GLY A 82 6.96 16.52 -12.65
CA GLY A 82 6.95 16.55 -11.18
C GLY A 82 5.57 16.43 -10.53
N VAL A 83 4.51 16.20 -11.32
CA VAL A 83 3.13 15.99 -10.84
C VAL A 83 2.69 14.55 -11.10
N ILE A 84 1.99 13.97 -10.13
CA ILE A 84 1.38 12.63 -10.23
C ILE A 84 -0.11 12.80 -10.52
N PHE A 85 -0.60 12.16 -11.57
CA PHE A 85 -2.02 12.10 -11.91
C PHE A 85 -2.53 10.69 -11.65
N VAL A 86 -3.48 10.57 -10.74
CA VAL A 86 -4.10 9.30 -10.34
C VAL A 86 -5.46 9.24 -11.02
N ILE A 87 -5.62 8.37 -12.00
CA ILE A 87 -6.78 8.37 -12.89
C ILE A 87 -7.59 7.10 -12.65
N GLU A 88 -8.87 7.27 -12.33
CA GLU A 88 -9.85 6.20 -12.24
C GLU A 88 -10.85 6.32 -13.40
N PHE A 89 -11.07 5.25 -14.14
CA PHE A 89 -12.05 5.23 -15.23
C PHE A 89 -13.34 4.53 -14.82
N LYS A 90 -14.48 5.10 -15.22
CA LYS A 90 -15.79 4.41 -15.17
C LYS A 90 -16.30 4.19 -16.60
N VAL A 91 -15.98 3.02 -17.13
CA VAL A 91 -16.28 2.65 -18.52
C VAL A 91 -17.78 2.51 -18.74
N GLY A 92 -18.31 3.24 -19.72
CA GLY A 92 -19.74 3.30 -20.05
C GLY A 92 -20.56 4.26 -19.17
N ALA A 93 -19.94 4.90 -18.17
CA ALA A 93 -20.64 5.83 -17.31
C ALA A 93 -20.71 7.24 -17.93
N HIS A 94 -21.84 7.91 -17.71
CA HIS A 94 -22.08 9.30 -18.12
C HIS A 94 -21.97 10.30 -16.96
N SER A 95 -22.10 9.82 -15.72
CA SER A 95 -22.17 10.64 -14.52
C SER A 95 -20.98 10.40 -13.59
N PHE A 96 -20.68 11.40 -12.77
CA PHE A 96 -19.66 11.34 -11.73
C PHE A 96 -20.27 10.78 -10.44
N ASP A 97 -20.13 9.48 -10.24
CA ASP A 97 -20.62 8.80 -9.05
C ASP A 97 -19.79 9.18 -7.81
N SER A 98 -20.44 9.45 -6.68
CA SER A 98 -19.75 9.87 -5.44
C SER A 98 -18.77 8.81 -4.93
N HIS A 99 -19.10 7.51 -5.05
CA HIS A 99 -18.18 6.46 -4.64
C HIS A 99 -16.95 6.40 -5.54
N ALA A 100 -17.10 6.69 -6.83
CA ALA A 100 -15.97 6.77 -7.76
C ALA A 100 -15.05 7.97 -7.44
N ILE A 101 -15.64 9.10 -7.02
CA ILE A 101 -14.90 10.28 -6.56
C ILE A 101 -14.12 9.95 -5.29
N ASP A 102 -14.77 9.33 -4.30
CA ASP A 102 -14.13 8.92 -3.05
C ASP A 102 -13.00 7.91 -3.32
N GLN A 103 -13.22 6.96 -4.23
CA GLN A 103 -12.25 5.93 -4.59
C GLN A 103 -10.96 6.53 -5.18
N VAL A 104 -11.07 7.43 -6.17
CA VAL A 104 -9.88 8.04 -6.78
C VAL A 104 -9.16 8.95 -5.79
N TYR A 105 -9.91 9.63 -4.91
CA TYR A 105 -9.31 10.43 -3.85
C TYR A 105 -8.53 9.56 -2.87
N ASP A 106 -9.12 8.43 -2.48
CA ASP A 106 -8.49 7.46 -1.59
C ASP A 106 -7.19 6.90 -2.18
N TYR A 107 -7.14 6.64 -3.48
CA TYR A 107 -5.91 6.24 -4.15
C TYR A 107 -4.84 7.32 -4.11
N ALA A 108 -5.19 8.57 -4.37
CA ALA A 108 -4.25 9.70 -4.31
C ALA A 108 -3.68 9.87 -2.90
N LEU A 109 -4.54 9.81 -1.88
CA LEU A 109 -4.13 9.90 -0.48
C LEU A 109 -3.34 8.66 -0.03
N ASP A 110 -3.61 7.46 -0.56
CA ASP A 110 -2.85 6.25 -0.22
C ASP A 110 -1.45 6.34 -0.82
N LEU A 111 -1.32 6.77 -2.07
CA LEU A 111 -0.02 7.07 -2.68
C LEU A 111 0.72 8.14 -1.89
N LYS A 112 0.05 9.23 -1.50
CA LYS A 112 0.67 10.32 -0.73
C LYS A 112 1.29 9.83 0.57
N ASN A 113 0.61 8.90 1.23
CA ASN A 113 0.90 8.50 2.60
C ASN A 113 1.75 7.24 2.72
N PHE A 114 1.79 6.37 1.70
CA PHE A 114 2.45 5.06 1.78
C PHE A 114 3.50 4.82 0.71
N HIS A 115 3.53 5.60 -0.36
CA HIS A 115 4.52 5.46 -1.42
C HIS A 115 5.63 6.49 -1.24
N ARG A 116 6.85 6.03 -0.95
CA ARG A 116 8.00 6.89 -0.59
C ARG A 116 8.23 8.03 -1.58
N GLY A 117 8.17 7.72 -2.87
CA GLY A 117 8.41 8.64 -3.96
C GLY A 117 7.35 9.73 -4.06
N SER A 118 6.15 9.51 -3.53
CA SER A 118 5.02 10.43 -3.62
C SER A 118 4.96 11.46 -2.48
N HIS A 119 5.70 11.27 -1.38
CA HIS A 119 5.57 12.08 -0.15
C HIS A 119 5.67 13.59 -0.36
N ARG A 120 6.52 14.03 -1.29
CA ARG A 120 6.78 15.45 -1.54
C ARG A 120 6.19 15.96 -2.84
N LEU A 121 5.51 15.10 -3.59
CA LEU A 121 5.00 15.44 -4.91
C LEU A 121 3.53 15.87 -4.82
N PRO A 122 3.12 16.82 -5.68
CA PRO A 122 1.72 17.12 -5.91
C PRO A 122 1.01 15.95 -6.59
N ILE A 123 -0.19 15.62 -6.10
CA ILE A 123 -1.01 14.52 -6.62
C ILE A 123 -2.37 15.05 -7.04
N VAL A 124 -2.79 14.73 -8.26
CA VAL A 124 -4.08 15.13 -8.83
C VAL A 124 -4.93 13.87 -9.04
N PRO A 125 -5.95 13.62 -8.21
CA PRO A 125 -6.94 12.59 -8.46
C PRO A 125 -7.89 13.02 -9.59
N ILE A 126 -8.10 12.15 -10.58
CA ILE A 126 -8.94 12.42 -11.75
C ILE A 126 -9.92 11.26 -11.95
N LEU A 127 -11.22 11.56 -11.93
CA LEU A 127 -12.26 10.62 -12.30
C LEU A 127 -12.70 10.86 -13.75
N ILE A 128 -12.70 9.80 -14.56
CA ILE A 128 -13.10 9.83 -15.97
C ILE A 128 -14.22 8.81 -16.24
N PRO A 129 -15.51 9.21 -16.20
CA PRO A 129 -16.58 8.48 -16.85
C PRO A 129 -16.40 8.57 -18.37
N THR A 130 -16.35 7.44 -19.07
CA THR A 130 -15.89 7.44 -20.48
C THR A 130 -16.87 8.11 -21.44
N GLU A 131 -18.12 8.28 -21.03
CA GLU A 131 -19.19 8.86 -21.84
C GLU A 131 -19.69 10.20 -21.24
N ALA A 132 -18.91 10.83 -20.36
CA ALA A 132 -19.18 12.17 -19.84
C ALA A 132 -19.00 13.23 -20.92
N VAL A 133 -19.80 14.30 -20.85
CA VAL A 133 -19.70 15.46 -21.74
C VAL A 133 -18.52 16.34 -21.30
N PRO A 134 -17.73 16.91 -22.24
CA PRO A 134 -16.65 17.82 -21.91
C PRO A 134 -17.08 18.98 -21.03
N HIS A 135 -16.33 19.21 -19.97
CA HIS A 135 -16.49 20.35 -19.08
C HIS A 135 -15.11 20.79 -18.59
N PRO A 136 -14.59 21.94 -19.07
CA PRO A 136 -13.23 22.35 -18.78
C PRO A 136 -13.06 22.67 -17.29
N VAL A 137 -11.93 22.22 -16.74
CA VAL A 137 -11.53 22.50 -15.36
C VAL A 137 -11.15 23.97 -15.24
N THR A 138 -11.81 24.69 -14.33
CA THR A 138 -11.61 26.13 -14.14
C THR A 138 -10.67 26.44 -12.97
N ALA A 139 -10.54 25.53 -12.01
CA ALA A 139 -9.66 25.65 -10.86
C ALA A 139 -9.25 24.28 -10.32
N ILE A 140 -8.09 24.20 -9.69
CA ILE A 140 -7.65 23.02 -8.93
C ILE A 140 -7.47 23.48 -7.49
N GLN A 141 -8.22 22.88 -6.58
CA GLN A 141 -8.09 23.14 -5.16
C GLN A 141 -7.08 22.16 -4.57
N TRP A 142 -6.14 22.67 -3.79
CA TRP A 142 -5.05 21.88 -3.22
C TRP A 142 -5.15 21.87 -1.70
N ALA A 143 -5.07 20.70 -1.11
CA ALA A 143 -4.85 20.54 0.32
C ALA A 143 -3.40 20.92 0.70
N PRO A 144 -3.11 21.19 1.99
CA PRO A 144 -1.77 21.54 2.48
C PRO A 144 -0.70 20.48 2.18
N ASP A 145 -1.09 19.21 2.09
CA ASP A 145 -0.22 18.09 1.74
C ASP A 145 0.05 17.99 0.23
N GLN A 146 -0.48 18.92 -0.58
CA GLN A 146 -0.38 18.94 -2.05
C GLN A 146 -1.14 17.81 -2.74
N VAL A 147 -2.14 17.21 -2.10
CA VAL A 147 -3.14 16.41 -2.81
C VAL A 147 -4.28 17.35 -3.24
N ALA A 148 -4.63 17.34 -4.52
CA ALA A 148 -5.76 18.11 -5.02
C ALA A 148 -7.10 17.46 -4.65
N GLU A 149 -8.16 18.26 -4.58
CA GLU A 149 -9.51 17.72 -4.61
C GLU A 149 -9.74 16.95 -5.93
N PRO A 150 -10.55 15.87 -5.91
CA PRO A 150 -10.82 15.08 -7.11
C PRO A 150 -11.39 15.92 -8.25
N ILE A 151 -10.78 15.77 -9.43
CA ILE A 151 -11.21 16.45 -10.63
C ILE A 151 -12.05 15.49 -11.48
N CYS A 152 -13.28 15.88 -11.74
CA CYS A 152 -14.22 15.14 -12.58
C CYS A 152 -14.17 15.69 -14.00
N ILE A 153 -13.72 14.88 -14.96
CA ILE A 153 -13.54 15.33 -16.35
C ILE A 153 -14.03 14.31 -17.37
N SER A 154 -14.27 14.77 -18.60
CA SER A 154 -14.40 13.86 -19.74
C SER A 154 -13.01 13.44 -20.25
N PRO A 155 -12.92 12.36 -21.05
CA PRO A 155 -11.65 11.98 -21.68
C PRO A 155 -11.00 13.09 -22.52
N ALA A 156 -11.82 13.97 -23.14
CA ALA A 156 -11.33 15.04 -24.01
C ALA A 156 -10.64 16.18 -23.25
N ASP A 157 -10.96 16.36 -21.98
CA ASP A 157 -10.43 17.45 -21.15
C ASP A 157 -9.05 17.08 -20.54
N LEU A 158 -8.67 15.80 -20.57
CA LEU A 158 -7.46 15.28 -19.91
C LEU A 158 -6.17 16.05 -20.26
N PRO A 159 -5.86 16.40 -21.52
CA PRO A 159 -4.61 17.08 -21.85
C PRO A 159 -4.55 18.49 -21.27
N GLN A 160 -5.68 19.20 -21.30
CA GLN A 160 -5.78 20.55 -20.76
C GLN A 160 -5.69 20.52 -19.24
N THR A 161 -6.31 19.53 -18.59
CA THR A 161 -6.21 19.32 -17.14
C THR A 161 -4.77 19.05 -16.70
N ILE A 162 -4.03 18.20 -17.42
CA ILE A 162 -2.62 17.93 -17.14
C ILE A 162 -1.79 19.22 -17.28
N ALA A 163 -1.94 19.92 -18.40
CA ALA A 163 -1.21 21.17 -18.65
C ALA A 163 -1.52 22.23 -17.58
N PHE A 164 -2.78 22.35 -17.18
CA PHE A 164 -3.24 23.30 -16.15
C PHE A 164 -2.65 22.98 -14.77
N ALA A 165 -2.65 21.70 -14.37
CA ALA A 165 -2.07 21.26 -13.10
C ALA A 165 -0.55 21.49 -13.03
N VAL A 166 0.17 21.14 -14.10
CA VAL A 166 1.61 21.38 -14.21
C VAL A 166 1.93 22.87 -14.16
N GLY A 167 1.12 23.72 -14.82
CA GLY A 167 1.29 25.17 -14.79
C GLY A 167 1.10 25.81 -13.42
N GLN A 168 0.28 25.21 -12.54
CA GLN A 168 0.07 25.72 -11.17
C GLN A 168 1.14 25.29 -10.17
N ARG A 169 1.80 24.15 -10.40
CA ARG A 169 2.78 23.57 -9.48
C ARG A 169 4.10 23.34 -10.22
N LEU A 170 5.01 24.30 -10.10
CA LEU A 170 6.41 24.11 -10.43
C LEU A 170 7.02 23.09 -9.45
N ALA A 171 6.96 21.82 -9.82
CA ALA A 171 7.67 20.75 -9.15
C ALA A 171 8.98 20.45 -9.90
N PRO A 172 10.06 20.06 -9.21
CA PRO A 172 11.26 19.57 -9.87
C PRO A 172 10.90 18.40 -10.78
N SER A 173 11.58 18.28 -11.93
CA SER A 173 11.50 17.07 -12.74
C SER A 173 11.82 15.85 -11.86
N ILE A 174 11.05 14.79 -12.04
CA ILE A 174 11.21 13.53 -11.33
C ILE A 174 11.55 12.44 -12.31
N ASP A 175 12.50 11.59 -11.94
CA ASP A 175 12.67 10.31 -12.61
C ASP A 175 11.47 9.44 -12.29
N ALA A 176 10.54 9.34 -13.24
CA ALA A 176 9.32 8.57 -13.09
C ALA A 176 9.61 7.09 -12.81
N PHE A 177 10.67 6.52 -13.41
CA PHE A 177 11.02 5.13 -13.19
C PHE A 177 11.52 4.93 -11.75
N ALA A 178 12.45 5.76 -11.28
CA ALA A 178 12.91 5.72 -9.89
C ALA A 178 11.77 5.98 -8.88
N TRP A 179 10.85 6.89 -9.20
CA TRP A 179 9.62 7.10 -8.43
C TRP A 179 8.83 5.80 -8.28
N SER A 180 8.57 5.08 -9.37
CA SER A 180 7.81 3.82 -9.33
C SER A 180 8.47 2.72 -8.49
N GLN A 181 9.80 2.74 -8.39
CA GLN A 181 10.58 1.75 -7.62
C GLN A 181 10.80 2.17 -6.16
N SER A 182 10.20 3.28 -5.73
CA SER A 182 10.52 3.85 -4.42
C SER A 182 9.97 3.05 -3.24
N GLY A 183 8.96 2.20 -3.47
CA GLY A 183 8.45 1.23 -2.50
C GLY A 183 7.61 1.82 -1.37
N TYR A 184 7.31 0.97 -0.39
CA TYR A 184 6.49 1.32 0.76
C TYR A 184 7.26 2.15 1.80
N GLN A 185 6.70 3.29 2.20
CA GLN A 185 7.11 4.03 3.38
C GLN A 185 5.92 4.85 3.90
N PRO A 186 5.35 4.56 5.08
CA PRO A 186 4.29 5.38 5.64
C PRO A 186 4.84 6.73 6.11
N THR A 187 4.06 7.80 5.96
CA THR A 187 4.43 9.13 6.47
C THR A 187 4.40 9.17 8.00
N PRO A 188 5.25 9.99 8.66
CA PRO A 188 5.26 10.10 10.12
C PRO A 188 3.90 10.44 10.72
N THR A 189 3.15 11.34 10.08
CA THR A 189 1.81 11.75 10.52
C THR A 189 0.82 10.60 10.56
N ILE A 190 0.93 9.67 9.60
CA ILE A 190 0.05 8.49 9.49
C ILE A 190 0.46 7.43 10.49
N VAL A 191 1.77 7.27 10.76
CA VAL A 191 2.26 6.43 11.86
C VAL A 191 1.81 6.97 13.22
N GLU A 192 1.97 8.27 13.48
CA GLU A 192 1.54 8.93 14.71
C GLU A 192 0.03 8.78 14.94
N ALA A 193 -0.77 8.97 13.89
CA ALA A 193 -2.22 8.81 13.96
C ALA A 193 -2.64 7.37 14.28
N ALA A 194 -1.90 6.38 13.77
CA ALA A 194 -2.11 4.96 14.09
C ALA A 194 -1.77 4.65 15.56
N LEU A 195 -0.67 5.21 16.06
CA LEU A 195 -0.23 5.03 17.45
C LEU A 195 -1.20 5.70 18.43
N ALA A 196 -1.66 6.91 18.12
CA ALA A 196 -2.66 7.62 18.92
C ALA A 196 -3.96 6.81 19.10
N LEU A 197 -4.36 6.07 18.07
CA LEU A 197 -5.52 5.19 18.15
C LEU A 197 -5.33 4.07 19.15
N TYR A 198 -4.18 3.40 19.04
CA TYR A 198 -3.88 2.29 19.92
C TYR A 198 -3.80 2.72 21.38
N ARG A 199 -3.23 3.89 21.67
CA ARG A 199 -3.18 4.46 23.03
C ARG A 199 -4.56 4.68 23.65
N GLN A 200 -5.54 5.05 22.83
CA GLN A 200 -6.87 5.44 23.31
C GLN A 200 -7.81 4.24 23.45
N HIS A 201 -7.50 3.12 22.80
CA HIS A 201 -8.01 1.81 23.18
C HIS A 201 -7.13 1.27 24.30
N ASP A 202 -7.47 1.59 25.56
CA ASP A 202 -6.75 1.05 26.70
C ASP A 202 -6.76 -0.48 26.58
N VAL A 203 -5.61 -1.06 26.22
CA VAL A 203 -5.40 -2.49 26.07
C VAL A 203 -5.82 -3.23 27.36
N LYS A 204 -5.85 -2.49 28.47
CA LYS A 204 -6.39 -2.92 29.76
C LYS A 204 -7.86 -3.35 29.72
N GLU A 205 -8.72 -2.75 28.89
CA GLU A 205 -10.13 -3.15 28.80
C GLU A 205 -10.33 -4.51 28.12
N ILE A 206 -9.42 -4.90 27.22
CA ILE A 206 -9.41 -6.25 26.60
C ILE A 206 -8.87 -7.30 27.59
N THR A 207 -8.09 -6.90 28.60
CA THR A 207 -7.46 -7.80 29.59
C THR A 207 -8.30 -8.15 30.82
N ARG A 208 -9.65 -8.07 30.76
CA ARG A 208 -10.52 -8.43 31.91
C ARG A 208 -10.54 -9.92 32.29
N SER A 209 -9.57 -10.72 31.86
CA SER A 209 -9.31 -12.06 32.42
C SER A 209 -8.06 -12.02 33.31
N GLU A 210 -8.29 -11.81 34.60
CA GLU A 210 -7.28 -11.85 35.67
C GLU A 210 -6.58 -13.22 35.70
N ALA A 211 -5.29 -13.22 35.32
CA ALA A 211 -4.22 -14.23 35.56
C ALA A 211 -3.06 -14.07 34.55
N GLY A 212 -3.28 -13.38 33.41
CA GLY A 212 -2.30 -13.27 32.32
C GLY A 212 -1.54 -11.94 32.18
N ALA A 213 -2.00 -10.86 32.83
CA ALA A 213 -1.47 -9.51 32.62
C ALA A 213 0.01 -9.35 33.04
N ASP A 214 0.41 -9.90 34.19
CA ASP A 214 1.80 -9.81 34.68
C ASP A 214 2.78 -10.56 33.77
N ASN A 215 2.39 -11.75 33.28
CA ASN A 215 3.22 -12.54 32.37
C ASN A 215 3.36 -11.89 30.98
N LEU A 216 2.33 -11.19 30.50
CA LEU A 216 2.39 -10.43 29.25
C LEU A 216 3.37 -9.26 29.37
N GLY A 217 3.34 -8.53 30.49
CA GLY A 217 4.28 -7.43 30.77
C GLY A 217 5.74 -7.91 30.84
N LEU A 218 6.01 -8.99 31.55
CA LEU A 218 7.36 -9.60 31.63
C LEU A 218 7.87 -10.07 30.26
N THR A 219 6.99 -10.67 29.45
CA THR A 219 7.33 -11.13 28.11
C THR A 219 7.68 -9.94 27.21
N ALA A 220 6.86 -8.88 27.21
CA ALA A 220 7.11 -7.68 26.43
C ALA A 220 8.44 -7.02 26.82
N ALA A 221 8.69 -6.83 28.12
CA ALA A 221 9.95 -6.26 28.62
C ALA A 221 11.18 -7.09 28.20
N ARG A 222 11.05 -8.43 28.22
CA ARG A 222 12.15 -9.30 27.76
C ARG A 222 12.41 -9.16 26.26
N ILE A 223 11.36 -9.04 25.46
CA ILE A 223 11.49 -8.83 24.01
C ILE A 223 12.15 -7.46 23.73
N GLU A 224 11.73 -6.40 24.43
CA GLU A 224 12.36 -5.07 24.31
C GLU A 224 13.87 -5.13 24.61
N GLN A 225 14.28 -5.84 25.67
CA GLN A 225 15.70 -6.05 25.97
C GLN A 225 16.44 -6.78 24.82
N ILE A 226 15.81 -7.76 24.18
CA ILE A 226 16.42 -8.48 23.06
C ILE A 226 16.57 -7.55 21.85
N ILE A 227 15.58 -6.69 21.59
CA ILE A 227 15.66 -5.70 20.51
C ILE A 227 16.81 -4.73 20.76
N GLU A 228 16.89 -4.12 21.95
CA GLU A 228 17.98 -3.21 22.33
C GLU A 228 19.35 -3.90 22.25
N HIS A 229 19.45 -5.13 22.74
CA HIS A 229 20.68 -5.90 22.64
C HIS A 229 21.08 -6.16 21.18
N SER A 230 20.12 -6.52 20.32
CA SER A 230 20.35 -6.78 18.89
C SER A 230 20.83 -5.53 18.16
N LYS A 231 20.18 -4.39 18.43
CA LYS A 231 20.57 -3.07 17.91
C LYS A 231 21.97 -2.66 18.35
N ALA A 232 22.26 -2.73 19.65
CA ALA A 232 23.56 -2.31 20.20
C ALA A 232 24.73 -3.18 19.71
N ASN A 233 24.47 -4.45 19.39
CA ASN A 233 25.51 -5.41 18.99
C ASN A 233 25.52 -5.72 17.50
N SER A 234 24.73 -5.02 16.68
CA SER A 234 24.57 -5.29 15.23
C SER A 234 24.27 -6.77 14.96
N ARG A 235 23.27 -7.30 15.65
CA ARG A 235 22.83 -8.70 15.54
C ARG A 235 21.41 -8.77 15.01
N LYS A 236 21.11 -9.90 14.38
CA LYS A 236 19.74 -10.29 14.02
C LYS A 236 19.24 -11.30 15.04
N ALA A 237 17.97 -11.20 15.43
CA ALA A 237 17.37 -12.12 16.38
C ALA A 237 16.00 -12.61 15.89
N ILE A 238 15.66 -13.84 16.29
CA ILE A 238 14.31 -14.37 16.19
C ILE A 238 13.83 -14.78 17.58
N CYS A 239 12.63 -14.34 17.94
CA CYS A 239 12.02 -14.61 19.23
C CYS A 239 10.72 -15.39 19.03
N PHE A 240 10.58 -16.55 19.67
CA PHE A 240 9.34 -17.31 19.64
C PHE A 240 8.58 -17.10 20.96
N ILE A 241 7.38 -16.53 20.87
CA ILE A 241 6.49 -16.34 22.02
C ILE A 241 5.44 -17.43 21.99
N THR A 242 5.53 -18.36 22.93
CA THR A 242 4.63 -19.49 23.08
C THR A 242 3.75 -19.33 24.32
N GLY A 243 2.55 -19.89 24.29
CA GLY A 243 1.65 -19.88 25.44
C GLY A 243 0.35 -20.60 25.13
N VAL A 244 -0.39 -20.98 26.17
CA VAL A 244 -1.69 -21.66 26.02
C VAL A 244 -2.68 -20.83 25.18
N PRO A 245 -3.68 -21.45 24.54
CA PRO A 245 -4.76 -20.72 23.88
C PRO A 245 -5.41 -19.71 24.83
N GLY A 246 -5.66 -18.50 24.35
CA GLY A 246 -6.21 -17.42 25.18
C GLY A 246 -5.22 -16.70 26.10
N ALA A 247 -3.93 -17.08 26.12
CA ALA A 247 -2.91 -16.41 26.95
C ALA A 247 -2.60 -14.95 26.58
N GLY A 248 -3.26 -14.37 25.58
CA GLY A 248 -3.05 -12.98 25.16
C GLY A 248 -1.81 -12.74 24.28
N LYS A 249 -1.29 -13.76 23.59
CA LYS A 249 -0.08 -13.64 22.73
C LYS A 249 -0.20 -12.54 21.67
N THR A 250 -1.30 -12.54 20.92
CA THR A 250 -1.63 -11.50 19.92
C THR A 250 -1.59 -10.12 20.55
N LEU A 251 -2.15 -9.97 21.77
CA LEU A 251 -2.14 -8.72 22.52
C LEU A 251 -0.74 -8.29 22.94
N ALA A 252 0.11 -9.21 23.42
CA ALA A 252 1.50 -8.92 23.71
C ALA A 252 2.27 -8.48 22.46
N GLY A 253 2.07 -9.16 21.33
CA GLY A 253 2.72 -8.78 20.07
C GLY A 253 2.29 -7.41 19.57
N LEU A 254 1.00 -7.11 19.70
CA LEU A 254 0.45 -5.80 19.35
C LEU A 254 1.03 -4.70 20.26
N ASN A 255 1.08 -4.93 21.58
CA ASN A 255 1.72 -4.02 22.54
C ASN A 255 3.20 -3.75 22.21
N ILE A 256 3.96 -4.81 21.89
CA ILE A 256 5.38 -4.67 21.53
C ILE A 256 5.53 -3.82 20.27
N ALA A 257 4.75 -4.09 19.22
CA ALA A 257 4.82 -3.32 17.99
C ALA A 257 4.44 -1.85 18.23
N THR A 258 3.40 -1.57 19.03
CA THR A 258 2.98 -0.19 19.32
C THR A 258 4.04 0.53 20.14
N SER A 259 4.45 -0.04 21.28
CA SER A 259 5.47 0.54 22.18
C SER A 259 6.73 0.93 21.40
N ARG A 260 7.14 0.06 20.47
CA ARG A 260 8.32 0.28 19.64
C ARG A 260 8.13 1.36 18.58
N ALA A 261 7.00 1.35 17.88
CA ALA A 261 6.70 2.39 16.89
C ALA A 261 6.60 3.80 17.53
N GLU A 262 6.22 3.88 18.81
CA GLU A 262 6.19 5.13 19.58
C GLU A 262 7.57 5.61 20.03
N SER A 263 8.37 4.71 20.63
CA SER A 263 9.65 5.06 21.24
C SER A 263 10.78 5.18 20.22
N HIS A 264 10.66 4.50 19.09
CA HIS A 264 11.71 4.37 18.08
C HIS A 264 11.12 4.38 16.66
N SER A 265 10.61 5.53 16.23
CA SER A 265 9.93 5.69 14.94
C SER A 265 10.82 5.37 13.72
N ASP A 266 12.14 5.43 13.86
CA ASP A 266 13.13 5.07 12.83
C ASP A 266 13.33 3.56 12.63
N GLU A 267 12.74 2.74 13.51
CA GLU A 267 12.84 1.29 13.46
C GLU A 267 11.65 0.64 12.75
N HIS A 268 10.53 1.35 12.66
CA HIS A 268 9.29 0.92 12.03
C HIS A 268 8.88 -0.50 12.46
N ALA A 269 8.21 -0.62 13.61
CA ALA A 269 7.66 -1.90 14.02
C ALA A 269 6.32 -2.19 13.33
N VAL A 270 6.13 -3.42 12.85
CA VAL A 270 4.88 -3.84 12.18
C VAL A 270 4.32 -5.13 12.77
N PHE A 271 2.99 -5.21 12.81
CA PHE A 271 2.25 -6.42 13.14
C PHE A 271 1.71 -7.07 11.86
N LEU A 272 2.19 -8.27 11.56
CA LEU A 272 1.79 -9.07 10.39
C LEU A 272 0.87 -10.21 10.82
N SER A 273 -0.22 -10.40 10.08
CA SER A 273 -1.09 -11.58 10.25
C SER A 273 -1.39 -12.24 8.89
N GLY A 274 -1.43 -13.57 8.90
CA GLY A 274 -1.91 -14.38 7.78
C GLY A 274 -3.43 -14.51 7.71
N ASN A 275 -4.15 -14.05 8.74
CA ASN A 275 -5.61 -14.10 8.78
C ASN A 275 -6.19 -12.79 8.22
N GLY A 276 -6.34 -12.71 6.90
CA GLY A 276 -6.90 -11.54 6.20
C GLY A 276 -8.22 -11.03 6.79
N PRO A 277 -9.24 -11.89 6.99
CA PRO A 277 -10.49 -11.48 7.63
C PRO A 277 -10.31 -10.87 9.02
N LEU A 278 -9.39 -11.38 9.85
CA LEU A 278 -9.10 -10.79 11.15
C LEU A 278 -8.47 -9.40 11.01
N VAL A 279 -7.53 -9.23 10.07
CA VAL A 279 -6.93 -7.93 9.78
C VAL A 279 -8.00 -6.92 9.35
N ASP A 280 -8.93 -7.32 8.48
CA ASP A 280 -10.01 -6.46 7.99
C ASP A 280 -10.98 -6.08 9.11
N VAL A 281 -11.37 -7.04 9.95
CA VAL A 281 -12.25 -6.81 11.12
C VAL A 281 -11.58 -5.87 12.13
N LEU A 282 -10.29 -6.06 12.42
CA LEU A 282 -9.54 -5.19 13.33
C LEU A 282 -9.42 -3.78 12.77
N ARG A 283 -9.08 -3.65 11.49
CA ARG A 283 -8.99 -2.35 10.81
C ARG A 283 -10.32 -1.63 10.83
N GLU A 284 -11.40 -2.33 10.53
CA GLU A 284 -12.75 -1.77 10.48
C GLU A 284 -13.24 -1.32 11.87
N ALA A 285 -13.02 -2.14 12.91
CA ALA A 285 -13.40 -1.79 14.27
C ALA A 285 -12.67 -0.54 14.78
N LEU A 286 -11.35 -0.47 14.58
CA LEU A 286 -10.52 0.67 14.97
C LEU A 286 -10.85 1.93 14.15
N ALA A 287 -11.09 1.77 12.85
CA ALA A 287 -11.43 2.89 11.97
C ALA A 287 -12.80 3.48 12.30
N ARG A 288 -13.78 2.62 12.60
CA ARG A 288 -15.13 3.05 12.99
C ARG A 288 -15.12 3.82 14.29
N ASP A 289 -14.48 3.30 15.33
CA ASP A 289 -14.37 3.98 16.62
C ASP A 289 -13.75 5.37 16.47
N LYS A 290 -12.62 5.46 15.74
CA LYS A 290 -11.97 6.74 15.46
C LYS A 290 -12.88 7.74 14.79
N ALA A 291 -13.55 7.31 13.72
CA ALA A 291 -14.41 8.19 12.93
C ALA A 291 -15.55 8.75 13.78
N GLU A 292 -16.18 7.91 14.60
CA GLU A 292 -17.24 8.32 15.53
C GLU A 292 -16.72 9.28 16.61
N ARG A 293 -15.53 9.01 17.17
CA ARG A 293 -14.94 9.76 18.28
C ARG A 293 -14.36 11.11 17.89
N GLU A 294 -13.68 11.18 16.76
CA GLU A 294 -12.99 12.40 16.28
C GLU A 294 -13.83 13.19 15.27
N GLY A 295 -14.98 12.66 14.84
CA GLY A 295 -15.84 13.28 13.83
C GLY A 295 -15.17 13.40 12.45
N ILE A 296 -14.23 12.49 12.15
CA ILE A 296 -13.50 12.47 10.88
C ILE A 296 -14.09 11.46 9.89
N PRO A 297 -13.86 11.62 8.57
CA PRO A 297 -14.29 10.63 7.58
C PRO A 297 -13.73 9.23 7.87
N ARG A 298 -14.55 8.19 7.70
CA ARG A 298 -14.18 6.78 7.94
C ARG A 298 -12.99 6.34 7.08
N SER A 299 -12.88 6.86 5.85
CA SER A 299 -11.74 6.58 4.96
C SER A 299 -10.42 7.10 5.52
N LYS A 300 -10.41 8.31 6.13
CA LYS A 300 -9.24 8.86 6.81
C LYS A 300 -8.83 7.99 7.99
N ALA A 301 -9.79 7.62 8.83
CA ALA A 301 -9.55 6.73 9.97
C ALA A 301 -8.99 5.37 9.54
N TYR A 302 -9.58 4.76 8.51
CA TYR A 302 -9.14 3.46 7.97
C TYR A 302 -7.70 3.49 7.46
N ARG A 303 -7.30 4.60 6.80
CA ARG A 303 -5.94 4.80 6.31
C ARG A 303 -4.91 4.81 7.44
N GLU A 304 -5.21 5.54 8.50
CA GLU A 304 -4.32 5.66 9.66
C GLU A 304 -4.11 4.29 10.33
N VAL A 305 -5.17 3.51 10.52
CA VAL A 305 -5.09 2.15 11.10
C VAL A 305 -4.31 1.16 10.21
N SER A 306 -4.35 1.34 8.89
CA SER A 306 -3.78 0.39 7.92
C SER A 306 -2.25 0.27 7.95
N THR A 307 -1.56 1.23 8.57
CA THR A 307 -0.10 1.23 8.78
C THR A 307 0.39 0.09 9.66
N PHE A 308 -0.33 -0.16 10.76
CA PHE A 308 0.20 -0.87 11.92
C PHE A 308 -0.09 -2.37 11.87
N VAL A 309 -1.31 -2.73 11.44
CA VAL A 309 -1.74 -4.10 11.20
C VAL A 309 -1.71 -4.33 9.70
N GLN A 310 -0.82 -5.20 9.22
CA GLN A 310 -0.68 -5.52 7.80
C GLN A 310 -0.91 -7.00 7.53
N ASN A 311 -1.42 -7.29 6.33
CA ASN A 311 -1.53 -8.64 5.84
C ASN A 311 -0.13 -9.13 5.40
N ILE A 312 0.29 -10.30 5.86
CA ILE A 312 1.59 -10.89 5.50
C ILE A 312 1.75 -11.06 3.98
N HIS A 313 0.67 -11.31 3.26
CA HIS A 313 0.71 -11.46 1.80
C HIS A 313 1.05 -10.15 1.09
N HIS A 314 0.58 -9.00 1.61
CA HIS A 314 0.93 -7.70 1.06
C HIS A 314 2.41 -7.36 1.29
N PHE A 315 2.92 -7.69 2.48
CA PHE A 315 4.35 -7.59 2.79
C PHE A 315 5.19 -8.46 1.86
N ARG A 316 4.79 -9.73 1.68
CA ARG A 316 5.48 -10.67 0.79
C ARG A 316 5.49 -10.17 -0.66
N ASP A 317 4.34 -9.77 -1.17
CA ASP A 317 4.20 -9.36 -2.55
C ASP A 317 5.04 -8.09 -2.82
N GLU A 318 5.11 -7.13 -1.90
CA GLU A 318 6.02 -5.97 -2.02
C GLU A 318 7.51 -6.37 -1.95
N ALA A 319 7.89 -7.22 -1.00
CA ALA A 319 9.27 -7.70 -0.87
C ALA A 319 9.74 -8.57 -2.05
N LEU A 320 8.83 -9.10 -2.87
CA LEU A 320 9.15 -9.80 -4.12
C LEU A 320 9.42 -8.85 -5.29
N GLU A 321 8.84 -7.65 -5.24
CA GLU A 321 9.02 -6.61 -6.27
C GLU A 321 10.25 -5.75 -5.98
N ASN A 322 10.67 -5.67 -4.73
CA ASN A 322 11.74 -4.82 -4.25
C ASN A 322 12.79 -5.63 -3.47
N ASP A 323 14.03 -5.66 -3.98
CA ASP A 323 15.15 -6.36 -3.34
C ASP A 323 15.82 -5.55 -2.21
N ASN A 324 15.40 -4.30 -2.00
CA ASN A 324 15.88 -3.51 -0.87
C ASN A 324 15.41 -4.12 0.46
N PRO A 325 16.11 -3.84 1.59
CA PRO A 325 15.58 -4.16 2.90
C PRO A 325 14.22 -3.48 3.09
N PRO A 326 13.24 -4.18 3.72
CA PRO A 326 12.01 -3.53 4.15
C PRO A 326 12.35 -2.37 5.10
N ILE A 327 11.44 -1.42 5.29
CA ILE A 327 11.68 -0.33 6.23
C ILE A 327 11.65 -0.84 7.69
N GLU A 328 10.93 -1.95 7.92
CA GLU A 328 10.69 -2.51 9.24
C GLU A 328 11.86 -3.34 9.76
N LYS A 329 12.50 -2.85 10.82
CA LYS A 329 13.56 -3.59 11.51
C LYS A 329 13.00 -4.54 12.57
N VAL A 330 11.76 -4.33 13.02
CA VAL A 330 11.08 -5.17 14.00
C VAL A 330 9.76 -5.67 13.41
N VAL A 331 9.64 -6.97 13.22
CA VAL A 331 8.42 -7.61 12.69
C VAL A 331 7.83 -8.51 13.76
N VAL A 332 6.55 -8.33 14.05
CA VAL A 332 5.75 -9.27 14.84
C VAL A 332 4.88 -10.07 13.89
N PHE A 333 5.05 -11.39 13.84
CA PHE A 333 4.25 -12.29 13.01
C PHE A 333 3.30 -13.12 13.88
N ASP A 334 2.00 -12.83 13.75
CA ASP A 334 0.93 -13.50 14.47
C ASP A 334 0.53 -14.83 13.82
N GLU A 335 0.13 -15.78 14.66
CA GLU A 335 -0.20 -17.16 14.24
C GLU A 335 0.89 -17.78 13.34
N ALA A 336 2.16 -17.57 13.68
CA ALA A 336 3.31 -17.96 12.86
C ALA A 336 3.39 -19.47 12.60
N GLN A 337 2.75 -20.30 13.44
CA GLN A 337 2.61 -21.74 13.24
C GLN A 337 1.70 -22.12 12.07
N ARG A 338 0.87 -21.19 11.57
CA ARG A 338 -0.01 -21.38 10.41
C ARG A 338 0.64 -20.96 9.09
N ALA A 339 1.86 -20.46 9.13
CA ALA A 339 2.58 -20.01 7.95
C ALA A 339 2.68 -21.12 6.90
N TRP A 340 2.58 -20.76 5.63
CA TRP A 340 2.57 -21.75 4.56
C TRP A 340 3.91 -22.49 4.45
N ASN A 341 3.83 -23.82 4.46
CA ASN A 341 4.96 -24.68 4.13
C ASN A 341 5.40 -24.47 2.67
N ARG A 342 6.56 -25.04 2.31
CA ARG A 342 7.15 -24.89 0.97
C ARG A 342 6.17 -25.29 -0.14
N GLU A 343 5.44 -26.38 0.02
CA GLU A 343 4.49 -26.87 -1.00
C GLU A 343 3.33 -25.89 -1.21
N MET A 344 2.66 -25.45 -0.15
CA MET A 344 1.54 -24.52 -0.23
C MET A 344 1.98 -23.17 -0.79
N ALA A 345 3.09 -22.63 -0.29
CA ALA A 345 3.62 -21.34 -0.75
C ALA A 345 4.04 -21.41 -2.22
N SER A 346 4.79 -22.45 -2.61
CA SER A 346 5.22 -22.63 -4.00
C SER A 346 4.05 -22.83 -4.94
N LYS A 347 3.06 -23.66 -4.57
CA LYS A 347 1.85 -23.86 -5.36
C LYS A 347 1.09 -22.55 -5.56
N PHE A 348 0.88 -21.77 -4.50
CA PHE A 348 0.19 -20.48 -4.62
C PHE A 348 0.99 -19.50 -5.50
N MET A 349 2.29 -19.35 -5.25
CA MET A 349 3.12 -18.39 -5.97
C MET A 349 3.29 -18.74 -7.45
N GLN A 350 3.46 -20.03 -7.77
CA GLN A 350 3.57 -20.51 -9.15
C GLN A 350 2.24 -20.39 -9.90
N GLN A 351 1.11 -20.78 -9.27
CA GLN A 351 -0.18 -20.85 -9.95
C GLN A 351 -0.96 -19.53 -9.99
N LYS A 352 -0.85 -18.70 -8.94
CA LYS A 352 -1.65 -17.47 -8.78
C LYS A 352 -0.86 -16.18 -8.97
N ARG A 353 0.47 -16.23 -8.84
CA ARG A 353 1.34 -15.05 -8.95
C ARG A 353 2.36 -15.15 -10.08
N GLY A 354 2.41 -16.28 -10.81
CA GLY A 354 3.28 -16.47 -11.97
C GLY A 354 4.77 -16.61 -11.64
N HIS A 355 5.14 -16.86 -10.38
CA HIS A 355 6.53 -17.07 -9.98
C HIS A 355 6.91 -18.55 -10.11
N ALA A 356 7.17 -19.00 -11.33
CA ALA A 356 7.49 -20.40 -11.64
C ALA A 356 8.67 -20.98 -10.84
N ALA A 357 9.65 -20.13 -10.50
CA ALA A 357 10.83 -20.52 -9.74
C ALA A 357 10.69 -20.36 -8.21
N PHE A 358 9.51 -19.94 -7.70
CA PHE A 358 9.31 -19.80 -6.26
C PHE A 358 9.25 -21.19 -5.63
N ASP A 359 10.24 -21.52 -4.80
CA ASP A 359 10.39 -22.84 -4.21
C ASP A 359 10.94 -22.78 -2.77
N ILE A 360 10.34 -21.93 -1.95
CA ILE A 360 10.65 -21.76 -0.52
C ILE A 360 9.36 -21.64 0.30
N SER A 361 9.44 -21.85 1.62
CA SER A 361 8.30 -21.65 2.53
C SER A 361 8.08 -20.17 2.85
N GLU A 362 6.89 -19.82 3.34
CA GLU A 362 6.59 -18.45 3.77
C GLU A 362 7.51 -17.95 4.91
N PRO A 363 7.83 -18.77 5.95
CA PRO A 363 8.84 -18.38 6.94
C PRO A 363 10.23 -18.16 6.33
N ALA A 364 10.66 -19.01 5.39
CA ALA A 364 11.96 -18.85 4.74
C ALA A 364 12.02 -17.56 3.90
N PHE A 365 10.93 -17.21 3.22
CA PHE A 365 10.82 -15.95 2.50
C PHE A 365 10.86 -14.75 3.46
N LEU A 366 10.06 -14.77 4.54
CA LEU A 366 10.05 -13.68 5.52
C LEU A 366 11.44 -13.48 6.15
N LEU A 367 12.12 -14.57 6.52
CA LEU A 367 13.50 -14.53 7.01
C LEU A 367 14.45 -13.95 5.97
N SER A 368 14.34 -14.36 4.71
CA SER A 368 15.16 -13.82 3.62
C SER A 368 14.93 -12.33 3.41
N ALA A 369 13.69 -11.84 3.51
CA ALA A 369 13.37 -10.42 3.40
C ALA A 369 13.96 -9.62 4.57
N MET A 370 13.83 -10.11 5.80
CA MET A 370 14.42 -9.48 6.98
C MET A 370 15.97 -9.54 6.97
N ASP A 371 16.55 -10.59 6.41
CA ASP A 371 18.00 -10.76 6.31
C ASP A 371 18.65 -9.71 5.38
N ARG A 372 17.87 -9.01 4.54
CA ARG A 372 18.35 -7.89 3.73
C ARG A 372 18.86 -6.70 4.56
N HIS A 373 18.45 -6.59 5.83
CA HIS A 373 19.01 -5.58 6.73
C HIS A 373 20.48 -5.91 7.05
N PRO A 374 21.45 -5.02 6.79
CA PRO A 374 22.87 -5.35 6.99
C PRO A 374 23.32 -5.27 8.45
N VAL A 375 22.65 -4.45 9.28
CA VAL A 375 23.10 -4.14 10.64
C VAL A 375 22.36 -4.98 11.68
N TRP A 376 21.03 -4.87 11.73
CA TRP A 376 20.22 -5.56 12.73
C TRP A 376 18.77 -5.65 12.27
N CYS A 377 18.07 -6.65 12.77
CA CYS A 377 16.62 -6.76 12.70
C CYS A 377 16.13 -7.80 13.73
N VAL A 378 14.87 -7.73 14.13
CA VAL A 378 14.26 -8.71 15.04
C VAL A 378 12.93 -9.19 14.48
N LEU A 379 12.78 -10.51 14.39
CA LEU A 379 11.52 -11.17 14.06
C LEU A 379 10.92 -11.81 15.31
N ILE A 380 9.68 -11.49 15.66
CA ILE A 380 8.96 -12.00 16.81
C ILE A 380 7.82 -12.87 16.27
N CYS A 381 7.90 -14.18 16.50
CA CYS A 381 6.89 -15.14 16.05
C CYS A 381 5.96 -15.50 17.22
N LEU A 382 4.68 -15.18 17.10
CA LEU A 382 3.66 -15.58 18.05
C LEU A 382 3.16 -16.98 17.65
N VAL A 383 3.33 -17.95 18.53
CA VAL A 383 3.05 -19.37 18.29
C VAL A 383 2.04 -19.86 19.31
N GLY A 384 0.90 -20.38 18.83
CA GLY A 384 -0.24 -20.76 19.67
C GLY A 384 -0.74 -22.18 19.51
#